data_AF-A0A437M450-F1
#
_entry.id   AF-A0A437M450-F1
#
_cell.length_a   1.000
_cell.length_b   1.000
_cell.length_c   1.000
_cell.angle_alpha   90.00
_cell.angle_beta   90.00
_cell.angle_gamma   90.00
#
_symmetry.space_group_name_H-M   'P 1'
#
loop_
_entity.id
_entity.type
_entity.pdbx_description
1 polymer ?
#
loop_
_entity_poly.entity_id
_entity_poly.type
_entity_poly.pdbx_seq_one_letter_code
_entity_poly.pdbx_strand_id
1 'polypeptide(L)'
;MKIRTIAYLIALSLSAPALAKADCAAARMQYNAAVREMQTAMNVYVACLAEGSDTYDCGAEFKKIEAAHRMISAAVGQLSTNCVRVD
;
A
#
# COMPACT_ATOMS: atom_id res chain seq x y z
N MET A 1 -48.90 39.87 -22.41
CA MET A 1 -48.55 38.61 -21.72
C MET A 1 -47.89 37.67 -22.73
N LYS A 2 -46.56 37.52 -22.70
CA LYS A 2 -45.83 36.57 -23.54
C LYS A 2 -44.77 35.91 -22.67
N ILE A 3 -45.10 34.71 -22.17
CA ILE A 3 -44.24 33.85 -21.37
C ILE A 3 -43.16 33.33 -22.32
N ARG A 4 -41.92 33.81 -22.17
CA ARG A 4 -40.75 33.29 -22.89
C ARG A 4 -40.11 32.23 -22.01
N THR A 5 -40.56 30.99 -22.19
CA THR A 5 -39.97 29.79 -21.63
C THR A 5 -38.62 29.55 -22.32
N ILE A 6 -37.55 30.14 -21.77
CA ILE A 6 -36.18 29.78 -22.14
C ILE A 6 -35.85 28.51 -21.35
N ALA A 7 -35.93 27.37 -22.04
CA ALA A 7 -35.54 26.08 -21.52
C ALA A 7 -34.02 26.10 -21.26
N TYR A 8 -33.64 26.26 -20.00
CA TYR A 8 -32.27 26.04 -19.53
C TYR A 8 -32.01 24.53 -19.59
N LEU A 9 -31.49 24.06 -20.72
CA LEU A 9 -30.80 22.78 -20.81
C LEU A 9 -29.46 22.92 -20.09
N ILE A 10 -29.49 22.80 -18.76
CA ILE A 10 -28.29 22.53 -17.97
C ILE A 10 -27.92 21.10 -18.32
N ALA A 11 -26.99 20.96 -19.25
CA ALA A 11 -26.25 19.73 -19.45
C ALA A 11 -25.56 19.42 -18.12
N LEU A 12 -26.19 18.60 -17.30
CA LEU A 12 -25.55 17.90 -16.21
C LEU A 12 -24.57 16.93 -16.87
N SER A 13 -23.39 17.43 -17.23
CA SER A 13 -22.24 16.59 -17.44
C SER A 13 -22.01 15.89 -16.11
N LEU A 14 -22.47 14.65 -16.02
CA LEU A 14 -22.06 13.73 -14.97
C LEU A 14 -20.53 13.69 -15.03
N SER A 15 -19.88 14.47 -14.18
CA SER A 15 -18.52 14.22 -13.77
C SER A 15 -18.56 12.90 -13.01
N ALA A 16 -18.54 11.81 -13.77
CA ALA A 16 -18.27 10.50 -13.21
C ALA A 16 -16.98 10.68 -12.40
N PRO A 17 -16.97 10.38 -11.09
CA PRO A 17 -15.73 10.39 -10.36
C PRO A 17 -14.83 9.42 -11.10
N ALA A 18 -13.74 9.93 -11.67
CA ALA A 18 -12.65 9.08 -12.11
C ALA A 18 -12.22 8.34 -10.85
N LEU A 19 -12.68 7.10 -10.71
CA LEU A 19 -12.14 6.16 -9.74
C LEU A 19 -10.65 6.18 -10.00
N ALA A 20 -9.90 6.85 -9.13
CA ALA A 20 -8.45 6.92 -9.21
C ALA A 20 -8.00 5.49 -9.39
N LYS A 21 -7.45 5.18 -10.57
CA LYS A 21 -7.10 3.81 -10.93
C LYS A 21 -6.17 3.34 -9.84
N ALA A 22 -6.65 2.42 -9.02
CA ALA A 22 -5.87 1.76 -8.00
C ALA A 22 -4.52 1.39 -8.61
N ASP A 23 -3.44 2.01 -8.15
CA ASP A 23 -2.11 1.71 -8.69
C ASP A 23 -1.63 0.40 -8.05
N CYS A 24 -2.20 -0.69 -8.56
CA CYS A 24 -1.87 -2.04 -8.19
C CYS A 24 -0.41 -2.38 -8.47
N ALA A 25 0.23 -1.67 -9.41
CA ALA A 25 1.65 -1.82 -9.66
C ALA A 25 2.46 -1.22 -8.51
N ALA A 26 2.12 -0.01 -8.06
CA ALA A 26 2.74 0.62 -6.90
C ALA A 26 2.54 -0.21 -5.61
N ALA A 27 1.32 -0.67 -5.33
CA ALA A 27 1.04 -1.49 -4.16
C ALA A 27 1.81 -2.82 -4.18
N ARG A 28 1.92 -3.46 -5.36
CA ARG A 28 2.70 -4.69 -5.54
C ARG A 28 4.21 -4.45 -5.40
N MET A 29 4.70 -3.31 -5.90
CA MET A 29 6.09 -2.89 -5.70
C MET A 29 6.40 -2.70 -4.21
N GLN A 30 5.54 -1.99 -3.49
CA GLN A 30 5.69 -1.75 -2.05
C GLN A 30 5.67 -3.06 -1.26
N TYR A 31 4.73 -3.97 -1.57
CA TYR A 31 4.70 -5.30 -0.98
C TYR A 31 6.02 -6.05 -1.21
N ASN A 32 6.49 -6.12 -2.46
CA ASN A 32 7.72 -6.84 -2.79
C ASN A 32 8.96 -6.22 -2.13
N ALA A 33 9.00 -4.88 -2.01
CA ALA A 33 10.08 -4.19 -1.31
C ALA A 33 10.09 -4.53 0.19
N ALA A 34 8.93 -4.46 0.84
CA ALA A 34 8.79 -4.77 2.26
C ALA A 34 9.11 -6.24 2.58
N VAL A 35 8.75 -7.19 1.69
CA VAL A 35 9.14 -8.61 1.83
C VAL A 35 10.66 -8.78 1.78
N ARG A 36 11.36 -8.09 0.87
CA ARG A 36 12.83 -8.15 0.80
C ARG A 36 13.46 -7.58 2.07
N GLU A 37 12.95 -6.46 2.55
CA GLU A 37 13.44 -5.83 3.77
C GLU A 37 13.23 -6.74 5.00
N MET A 38 12.07 -7.39 5.09
CA MET A 38 11.79 -8.39 6.14
C MET A 38 12.75 -9.58 6.07
N GLN A 39 13.02 -10.11 4.86
CA GLN A 39 13.97 -11.22 4.68
C GLN A 39 15.38 -10.83 5.10
N THR A 40 15.85 -9.64 4.70
CA THR A 40 17.16 -9.14 5.12
C THR A 40 17.24 -8.99 6.64
N ALA A 41 16.26 -8.31 7.26
CA ALA A 41 16.24 -8.11 8.71
C ALA A 41 16.17 -9.43 9.48
N MET A 42 15.38 -10.41 8.99
CA MET A 42 15.33 -11.75 9.59
C MET A 42 16.68 -12.47 9.50
N ASN A 43 17.37 -12.42 8.36
CA ASN A 43 18.67 -13.07 8.22
C ASN A 43 19.70 -12.46 9.17
N VAL A 44 19.73 -11.13 9.29
CA VAL A 44 20.63 -10.45 10.22
C VAL A 44 20.25 -10.77 11.67
N TYR A 45 18.96 -10.79 12.01
CA TYR A 45 18.50 -11.16 13.34
C TYR A 45 18.90 -12.60 13.71
N VAL A 46 18.74 -13.56 12.80
CA VAL A 46 19.16 -14.96 13.02
C VAL A 46 20.68 -15.06 13.19
N ALA A 47 21.46 -14.36 12.37
CA ALA A 47 22.91 -14.30 12.53
C ALA A 47 23.32 -13.69 13.88
N CYS A 48 22.64 -12.62 14.29
CA CYS A 48 22.83 -11.97 15.58
C CYS A 48 22.58 -12.91 16.76
N LEU A 49 21.51 -13.69 16.70
CA LEU A 49 21.21 -14.71 17.72
C LEU A 49 22.26 -15.83 17.75
N ALA A 50 22.88 -16.14 16.61
CA ALA A 50 23.91 -17.18 16.51
C ALA A 50 25.29 -16.73 17.02
N GLU A 51 25.66 -15.46 16.81
CA GLU A 51 26.96 -14.90 17.21
C GLU A 51 26.98 -14.34 18.64
N GLY A 52 25.81 -14.16 19.26
CA GLY A 52 25.66 -13.69 20.65
C GLY A 52 25.37 -12.18 20.74
N SER A 53 24.49 -11.81 21.66
CA SER A 53 23.96 -10.44 21.82
C SER A 53 24.97 -9.42 22.35
N ASP A 54 26.13 -9.87 22.83
CA ASP A 54 27.07 -9.00 23.54
C ASP A 54 27.78 -8.01 22.60
N THR A 55 27.77 -8.27 21.30
CA THR A 55 28.40 -7.43 20.27
C THR A 55 27.40 -6.78 19.31
N TYR A 56 26.18 -7.30 19.23
CA TYR A 56 25.14 -6.83 18.31
C TYR A 56 23.81 -6.58 19.05
N ASP A 57 23.22 -5.40 18.85
CA ASP A 57 21.85 -5.10 19.29
C ASP A 57 20.83 -5.83 18.38
N CYS A 58 20.60 -7.11 18.65
CA CYS A 58 19.59 -7.91 17.94
C CYS A 58 18.18 -7.29 18.05
N GLY A 59 17.93 -6.47 19.08
CA GLY A 59 16.66 -5.77 19.27
C GLY A 59 16.39 -4.72 18.17
N ALA A 60 17.45 -4.13 17.61
CA ALA A 60 17.32 -3.20 16.48
C ALA A 60 16.84 -3.92 15.20
N GLU A 61 17.33 -5.13 14.93
CA GLU A 61 16.87 -5.93 13.79
C GLU A 61 15.43 -6.42 13.97
N PHE A 62 15.05 -6.79 15.19
CA PHE A 62 13.66 -7.13 15.49
C PHE A 62 12.69 -5.97 15.19
N LYS A 63 13.06 -4.73 15.55
CA LYS A 63 12.27 -3.53 15.19
C LYS A 63 12.14 -3.33 13.68
N LYS A 64 13.17 -3.66 12.90
CA LYS A 64 13.11 -3.62 11.43
C LYS A 64 12.17 -4.69 10.88
N ILE A 65 12.17 -5.90 11.44
CA ILE A 65 11.21 -6.96 11.10
C ILE A 65 9.77 -6.49 11.36
N GLU A 66 9.50 -5.89 12.53
CA GLU A 66 8.17 -5.35 12.84
C GLU A 66 7.74 -4.23 11.89
N ALA A 67 8.67 -3.33 11.54
CA ALA A 67 8.40 -2.26 10.58
C ALA A 67 8.05 -2.82 9.19
N ALA A 68 8.85 -3.76 8.68
CA ALA A 68 8.60 -4.42 7.41
C ALA A 68 7.26 -5.18 7.42
N HIS A 69 6.92 -5.86 8.53
CA HIS A 69 5.63 -6.54 8.68
C HIS A 69 4.43 -5.57 8.59
N ARG A 70 4.53 -4.39 9.21
CA ARG A 70 3.49 -3.35 9.10
C ARG A 70 3.34 -2.85 7.66
N MET A 71 4.45 -2.68 6.94
CA MET A 71 4.43 -2.27 5.52
C MET A 71 3.79 -3.34 4.63
N ILE A 72 4.13 -4.62 4.85
CA ILE A 72 3.49 -5.75 4.15
C ILE A 72 1.98 -5.73 4.40
N SER A 73 1.56 -5.62 5.65
CA SER A 73 0.14 -5.61 6.02
C SER A 73 -0.62 -4.45 5.37
N ALA A 74 -0.02 -3.27 5.36
CA ALA A 74 -0.59 -2.10 4.68
C ALA A 74 -0.70 -2.31 3.15
N ALA A 75 0.36 -2.84 2.52
CA ALA A 75 0.37 -3.12 1.09
C ALA A 75 -0.65 -4.21 0.70
N VAL A 76 -0.82 -5.25 1.52
CA VAL A 76 -1.88 -6.27 1.36
C VAL A 76 -3.26 -5.63 1.50
N GLY A 77 -3.46 -4.75 2.48
CA GLY A 77 -4.71 -3.99 2.64
C GLY A 77 -5.05 -3.21 1.37
N GLN A 78 -4.07 -2.51 0.80
CA GLN A 78 -4.23 -1.79 -0.48
C GLN A 78 -4.50 -2.72 -1.65
N LEU A 79 -3.78 -3.84 -1.78
CA LEU A 79 -4.02 -4.83 -2.82
C LEU A 79 -5.43 -5.44 -2.72
N SER A 80 -5.87 -5.80 -1.51
CA SER A 80 -7.19 -6.39 -1.29
C SER A 80 -8.34 -5.42 -1.58
N THR A 81 -8.16 -4.13 -1.24
CA THR A 81 -9.20 -3.10 -1.39
C THR A 81 -9.25 -2.56 -2.82
N ASN A 82 -8.09 -2.31 -3.40
CA ASN A 82 -7.96 -1.52 -4.63
C ASN A 82 -7.68 -2.41 -5.85
N CYS A 83 -7.17 -3.63 -5.65
CA CYS A 83 -6.81 -4.56 -6.71
C CYS A 83 -7.71 -5.80 -6.68
N VAL A 84 -9.02 -5.56 -6.56
CA VAL A 84 -10.01 -6.60 -6.88
C VAL A 84 -9.84 -6.92 -8.36
N ARG A 85 -9.59 -8.18 -8.65
CA ARG A 85 -9.51 -8.72 -10.00
C ARG A 85 -10.78 -8.29 -10.74
N VAL A 86 -10.63 -7.40 -11.72
CA VAL A 86 -11.67 -7.17 -12.72
C VAL A 86 -11.49 -8.31 -13.70
N ASP A 87 -12.27 -9.37 -13.52
CA ASP A 87 -12.38 -10.47 -14.48
C ASP A 87 -13.02 -9.96 -15.79
#